data_AF-E4N6H8-F1
#
_entry.id   AF-E4N6H8-F1
#
_cell.length_a   1.000
_cell.length_b   1.000
_cell.length_c   1.000
_cell.angle_alpha   90.00
_cell.angle_beta   90.00
_cell.angle_gamma   90.00
#
_symmetry.space_group_name_H-M   'P 1'
#
loop_
_entity.id
_entity.type
_entity.pdbx_description
1 polymer ?
#
loop_
_entity_poly.entity_id
_entity_poly.type
_entity_poly.pdbx_seq_one_letter_code
_entity_poly.pdbx_strand_id
1 'polypeptide(L)'
;MQGGEPYDPLTDRELAAARAARAKAGALAGELRTLMGERPSITWTGGGAVRVSVRVRDGRGWERAAAVLAVLARGDRFGHRKARGREYLWVEIGGAPVPDEEW
;
A
#
# COMPACT_ATOMS: atom_id res chain seq x y z
N MET A 1 -18.30 -14.68 -37.94
CA MET A 1 -18.50 -15.32 -36.63
C MET A 1 -17.39 -14.83 -35.70
N GLN A 2 -17.56 -13.67 -35.07
CA GLN A 2 -16.61 -13.19 -34.06
C GLN A 2 -16.92 -13.91 -32.75
N GLY A 3 -16.01 -14.77 -32.30
CA GLY A 3 -16.07 -15.34 -30.97
C GLY A 3 -15.79 -14.23 -29.97
N GLY A 4 -16.84 -13.65 -29.39
CA GLY A 4 -16.69 -12.83 -28.21
C GLY A 4 -16.18 -13.71 -27.09
N GLU A 5 -15.02 -13.38 -26.53
CA GLU A 5 -14.56 -14.00 -25.29
C GLU A 5 -15.71 -13.97 -24.27
N PRO A 6 -15.96 -15.07 -23.54
CA PRO A 6 -17.03 -15.10 -22.56
C PRO A 6 -16.80 -14.00 -21.52
N TYR A 7 -17.80 -13.14 -21.33
CA TYR A 7 -17.80 -12.14 -20.28
C TYR A 7 -17.63 -12.84 -18.93
N ASP A 8 -16.49 -12.61 -18.26
CA ASP A 8 -16.23 -13.11 -16.92
C ASP A 8 -16.44 -11.97 -15.88
N PRO A 9 -17.57 -11.98 -15.15
CA PRO A 9 -17.86 -10.97 -14.13
C PRO A 9 -16.89 -11.02 -12.94
N LEU A 10 -16.16 -12.13 -12.74
CA LEU A 10 -15.13 -12.22 -11.70
C LEU A 10 -13.91 -11.38 -12.10
N THR A 11 -13.47 -11.47 -13.35
CA THR A 11 -12.33 -10.68 -13.86
C THR A 11 -12.61 -9.17 -13.82
N ASP A 12 -13.83 -8.75 -14.17
CA ASP A 12 -14.21 -7.32 -14.10
C ASP A 12 -14.18 -6.79 -12.65
N ARG A 13 -14.66 -7.60 -11.70
CA ARG A 13 -14.60 -7.27 -10.27
C ARG A 13 -13.17 -7.19 -9.76
N GLU A 14 -12.31 -8.12 -10.16
CA GLU A 14 -10.88 -8.12 -9.81
C GLU A 14 -10.16 -6.89 -10.38
N LEU A 15 -10.44 -6.54 -11.63
CA LEU A 15 -9.90 -5.34 -12.26
C LEU A 15 -10.41 -4.06 -11.58
N ALA A 16 -11.69 -3.99 -11.25
CA ALA A 16 -12.27 -2.87 -10.50
C ALA A 16 -11.65 -2.75 -9.10
N ALA A 17 -11.49 -3.86 -8.39
CA ALA A 17 -10.82 -3.92 -7.08
C ALA A 17 -9.36 -3.44 -7.19
N ALA A 18 -8.62 -3.89 -8.21
CA ALA A 18 -7.25 -3.46 -8.44
C ALA A 18 -7.15 -1.96 -8.76
N ARG A 19 -8.11 -1.40 -9.50
CA ARG A 19 -8.20 0.06 -9.76
C ARG A 19 -8.53 0.84 -8.49
N ALA A 20 -9.46 0.35 -7.67
CA ALA A 20 -9.78 0.96 -6.38
C ALA A 20 -8.57 0.93 -5.42
N ALA A 21 -7.86 -0.20 -5.36
CA ALA A 21 -6.65 -0.35 -4.56
C ALA A 21 -5.55 0.63 -5.02
N ARG A 22 -5.39 0.82 -6.34
CA ARG A 22 -4.49 1.83 -6.93
C ARG A 22 -4.82 3.24 -6.47
N ALA A 23 -6.09 3.63 -6.59
CA ALA A 23 -6.54 4.97 -6.20
C ALA A 23 -6.32 5.22 -4.70
N LYS A 24 -6.69 4.25 -3.87
CA LYS A 24 -6.49 4.31 -2.41
C LYS A 24 -5.01 4.37 -2.03
N ALA A 25 -4.16 3.57 -2.66
CA ALA A 25 -2.71 3.62 -2.46
C ALA A 25 -2.12 4.98 -2.82
N GLY A 26 -2.55 5.59 -3.93
CA GLY A 26 -2.13 6.92 -4.33
C GLY A 26 -2.50 8.00 -3.30
N ALA A 27 -3.74 7.94 -2.78
CA ALA A 27 -4.19 8.86 -1.74
C ALA A 27 -3.37 8.72 -0.44
N LEU A 28 -3.20 7.48 0.05
CA LEU A 28 -2.42 7.21 1.26
C LEU A 28 -0.95 7.60 1.09
N ALA A 29 -0.35 7.35 -0.07
CA ALA A 29 1.01 7.78 -0.38
C ALA A 29 1.13 9.32 -0.40
N GLY A 30 0.12 10.04 -0.90
CA GLY A 30 0.07 11.50 -0.84
C GLY A 30 0.07 12.02 0.60
N GLU A 31 -0.73 11.43 1.47
CA GLU A 31 -0.82 11.82 2.88
C GLU A 31 0.46 11.46 3.66
N LEU A 32 1.01 10.25 3.45
CA LEU A 32 2.29 9.86 4.04
C LEU A 32 3.42 10.79 3.58
N ARG A 33 3.42 11.21 2.30
CA ARG A 33 4.39 12.19 1.80
C ARG A 33 4.31 13.51 2.57
N THR A 34 3.11 14.02 2.81
CA THR A 34 2.90 15.26 3.57
C THR A 34 3.39 15.14 5.02
N LEU A 35 3.06 14.03 5.69
CA LEU A 35 3.47 13.80 7.08
C LEU A 35 4.97 13.54 7.23
N MET A 36 5.54 12.79 6.28
CA MET A 36 6.91 12.30 6.36
C MET A 36 7.91 13.21 5.65
N GLY A 37 7.46 14.12 4.79
CA GLY A 37 8.33 15.02 4.02
C GLY A 37 9.22 14.30 3.01
N GLU A 38 8.94 13.03 2.72
CA GLU A 38 9.66 12.23 1.72
C GLU A 38 8.67 11.46 0.87
N ARG A 39 9.09 11.06 -0.34
CA ARG A 39 8.24 10.31 -1.25
C ARG A 39 8.16 8.84 -0.81
N PRO A 40 6.96 8.30 -0.51
CA PRO A 40 6.80 6.87 -0.23
C PRO A 40 7.10 6.03 -1.46
N SER A 41 7.59 4.82 -1.24
CA SER A 41 7.73 3.78 -2.26
C SER A 41 6.41 3.06 -2.43
N ILE A 42 6.00 2.81 -3.67
CA ILE A 42 4.78 2.04 -3.99
C ILE A 42 5.22 0.79 -4.74
N THR A 43 4.86 -0.38 -4.22
CA THR A 43 5.19 -1.68 -4.78
C THR A 43 3.92 -2.46 -5.10
N TRP A 44 3.88 -3.06 -6.29
CA TRP A 44 2.82 -3.96 -6.72
C TRP A 44 3.23 -5.39 -6.44
N THR A 45 2.39 -6.11 -5.73
CA THR A 45 2.63 -7.51 -5.43
C THR A 45 1.97 -8.42 -6.47
N GLY A 46 2.51 -9.63 -6.65
CA GLY A 46 1.92 -10.63 -7.57
C GLY A 46 0.49 -11.02 -7.21
N GLY A 47 0.11 -10.90 -5.93
CA GLY A 47 -1.25 -11.16 -5.42
C GLY A 47 -2.25 -10.02 -5.62
N GLY A 48 -1.91 -8.97 -6.38
CA GLY A 48 -2.79 -7.83 -6.63
C GLY A 48 -2.88 -6.81 -5.48
N ALA A 49 -2.08 -6.99 -4.42
CA ALA A 49 -1.97 -6.03 -3.34
C ALA A 49 -1.03 -4.89 -3.72
N VAL A 50 -1.32 -3.71 -3.19
CA VAL A 50 -0.49 -2.51 -3.32
C VAL A 50 0.11 -2.20 -1.97
N ARG A 51 1.44 -2.20 -1.86
CA ARG A 51 2.12 -1.79 -0.64
C ARG A 51 2.72 -0.40 -0.81
N VAL A 52 2.46 0.47 0.16
CA VAL A 52 3.06 1.80 0.27
C VAL A 52 4.00 1.80 1.48
N SER A 53 5.26 2.10 1.27
CA SER A 53 6.31 2.06 2.30
C SER A 53 6.97 3.42 2.46
N VAL A 54 7.23 3.82 3.71
CA VAL A 54 7.90 5.08 4.05
C VAL A 54 8.98 4.82 5.09
N ARG A 55 10.08 5.56 5.02
CA ARG A 55 11.20 5.41 5.94
C ARG A 55 10.94 6.24 7.19
N VAL A 56 11.17 5.64 8.34
CA VAL A 56 11.22 6.35 9.62
C VAL A 56 12.60 6.97 9.77
N ARG A 57 12.61 8.25 10.13
CA ARG A 57 13.80 8.99 10.52
C ARG A 57 13.60 9.44 11.96
N ASP A 58 14.66 9.38 12.75
CA ASP A 58 14.65 9.84 14.15
C ASP A 58 14.18 11.30 14.25
N GLY A 59 13.46 11.62 15.33
CA GLY A 59 13.06 13.00 15.64
C GLY A 59 11.63 13.41 15.23
N ARG A 60 10.69 12.46 15.12
CA ARG A 60 9.28 12.77 14.85
C ARG A 60 8.50 12.83 16.18
N GLY A 61 7.87 13.97 16.48
CA GLY A 61 7.03 14.14 17.67
C GLY A 61 5.80 13.23 17.68
N TRP A 62 5.20 13.04 18.86
CA TRP A 62 4.09 12.11 19.10
C TRP A 62 2.86 12.36 18.20
N GLU A 63 2.53 13.63 17.92
CA GLU A 63 1.39 14.02 17.07
C GLU A 63 1.54 13.47 15.65
N ARG A 64 2.76 13.56 15.11
CA ARG A 64 3.08 13.06 13.78
C ARG A 64 3.07 11.53 13.76
N ALA A 65 3.53 10.88 14.82
CA ALA A 65 3.43 9.43 14.93
C ALA A 65 1.97 8.95 14.95
N ALA A 66 1.10 9.61 15.74
CA ALA A 66 -0.33 9.32 15.76
C ALA A 66 -0.99 9.55 14.40
N ALA A 67 -0.66 10.64 13.70
CA ALA A 67 -1.18 10.92 12.36
C ALA A 67 -0.74 9.86 11.35
N VAL A 68 0.52 9.41 11.41
CA VAL A 68 1.01 8.32 10.55
C VAL A 68 0.26 7.02 10.84
N LEU A 69 0.08 6.65 12.11
CA LEU A 69 -0.69 5.46 12.49
C LEU A 69 -2.14 5.54 11.99
N ALA A 70 -2.78 6.70 12.09
CA ALA A 70 -4.13 6.91 11.54
C ALA A 70 -4.17 6.71 10.03
N VAL A 71 -3.11 7.11 9.31
CA VAL A 71 -2.99 6.87 7.87
C VAL A 71 -2.85 5.38 7.57
N LEU A 72 -1.96 4.68 8.28
CA LEU A 72 -1.72 3.25 8.11
C LEU A 72 -2.96 2.41 8.41
N ALA A 73 -3.74 2.78 9.43
CA ALA A 73 -4.97 2.11 9.85
C ALA A 73 -6.09 2.13 8.80
N ARG A 74 -5.98 2.97 7.75
CA ARG A 74 -6.93 2.98 6.62
C ARG A 74 -6.61 1.92 5.57
N GLY A 75 -5.42 1.32 5.60
CA GLY A 75 -5.13 0.15 4.76
C GLY A 75 -5.78 -1.11 5.30
N ASP A 76 -5.64 -2.19 4.55
CA ASP A 76 -6.17 -3.49 4.94
C ASP A 76 -5.18 -4.22 5.87
N ARG A 77 -3.88 -3.94 5.69
CA ARG A 77 -2.78 -4.43 6.53
C ARG A 77 -1.74 -3.32 6.68
N PHE A 78 -1.06 -3.25 7.81
CA PHE A 78 0.06 -2.34 7.98
C PHE A 78 1.06 -2.92 8.98
N GLY A 79 2.29 -2.43 8.93
CA GLY A 79 3.33 -2.93 9.81
C GLY A 79 4.61 -2.12 9.71
N HIS A 80 5.66 -2.69 10.31
CA HIS A 80 6.98 -2.12 10.32
C HIS A 80 8.02 -3.16 9.85
N ARG A 81 9.13 -2.70 9.28
CA ARG A 81 10.31 -3.53 8.99
C ARG A 81 11.57 -2.77 9.34
N LYS A 82 12.53 -3.47 9.95
CA LYS A 82 13.90 -2.98 10.13
C LYS A 82 14.80 -3.63 9.09
N ALA A 83 15.47 -2.83 8.27
CA ALA A 83 16.36 -3.31 7.21
C ALA A 83 17.61 -2.44 7.11
N ARG A 84 18.80 -3.04 7.17
CA ARG A 84 20.11 -2.36 7.01
C ARG A 84 20.26 -1.08 7.87
N GLY A 85 19.86 -1.16 9.14
CA GLY A 85 19.92 -0.02 10.07
C GLY A 85 18.89 1.08 9.80
N ARG A 86 17.87 0.81 8.99
CA ARG A 86 16.77 1.73 8.69
C ARG A 86 15.45 1.11 9.12
N GLU A 87 14.51 1.94 9.52
CA GLU A 87 13.16 1.53 9.86
C GLU A 87 12.19 2.00 8.79
N TYR A 88 11.25 1.14 8.45
CA TYR A 88 10.23 1.39 7.44
C TYR A 88 8.87 1.06 8.03
N LEU A 89 7.90 1.93 7.80
CA LEU A 89 6.49 1.64 8.00
C LEU A 89 5.87 1.36 6.65
N TRP A 90 4.90 0.45 6.63
CA TRP A 90 4.21 0.10 5.40
C TRP A 90 2.73 -0.10 5.63
N VAL A 91 1.95 0.13 4.57
CA VAL A 91 0.52 -0.14 4.49
C VAL A 91 0.22 -0.85 3.18
N GLU A 92 -0.64 -1.86 3.26
CA GLU A 92 -1.10 -2.66 2.14
C GLU A 92 -2.59 -2.45 1.87
N ILE A 93 -2.94 -2.44 0.59
CA ILE A 93 -4.32 -2.33 0.10
C ILE A 93 -4.59 -3.43 -0.92
N GLY A 94 -5.67 -4.16 -0.71
CA GLY A 94 -6.19 -5.20 -1.57
C GLY A 94 -5.30 -6.44 -1.64
N GLY A 95 -5.66 -7.30 -2.59
CA GLY A 95 -4.93 -8.51 -2.94
C GLY A 95 -4.83 -9.58 -1.84
N ALA A 96 -4.34 -10.75 -2.25
CA ALA A 96 -3.93 -11.78 -1.32
C ALA A 96 -2.71 -11.28 -0.52
N PRO A 97 -2.63 -11.55 0.79
CA PRO A 97 -1.43 -11.23 1.57
C PRO A 97 -0.23 -11.94 0.96
N VAL A 98 0.79 -11.17 0.59
CA VAL A 98 2.06 -11.72 0.13
C VAL A 98 3.01 -11.82 1.33
N PRO A 99 3.60 -13.00 1.59
CA PRO A 99 4.53 -13.17 2.70
C PRO A 99 5.70 -12.18 2.60
N ASP A 100 6.19 -11.72 3.76
CA ASP A 100 7.28 -10.74 3.87
C ASP A 100 8.63 -11.22 3.27
N GLU A 101 8.70 -12.44 2.74
CA GLU A 101 9.90 -13.05 2.16
C GLU A 101 10.22 -12.55 0.73
N GLU A 102 9.25 -11.99 -0.01
CA GLU A 102 9.46 -11.44 -1.36
C GLU A 102 9.87 -9.95 -1.38
N TRP A 103 10.83 -9.56 -0.52
CA TRP A 103 11.21 -8.15 -0.28
C TRP A 103 12.70 -7.81 -0.26
#